data_AF-X0SCS9-F1
#
_entry.id   AF-X0SCS9-F1
#
_cell.length_a   1.000
_cell.length_b   1.000
_cell.length_c   1.000
_cell.angle_alpha   90.00
_cell.angle_beta   90.00
_cell.angle_gamma   90.00
#
_symmetry.space_group_name_H-M   'P 1'
#
loop_
_entity.id
_entity.type
_entity.pdbx_description
1 polymer ?
#
loop_
_entity_poly.entity_id
_entity_poly.type
_entity_poly.pdbx_seq_one_letter_code
_entity_poly.pdbx_strand_id
1 'polypeptide(L)'
;MPDCLECVDEVHTISSLTGFEALLRGLDVTCYGLPFYAGWGLTADIDAQLSPKADYLERRKRDTTLTLEQLLYCALIRYPLYRLPNGYGLAQVEQVIDYLYPPKSAPLLKDIHNTASQAQISNPINSSINHATSVLSTLPDNFQHQATTRFMQQRHQWQQRLRKLSR
;
A
#
# COMPACT_ATOMS: atom_id res chain seq x y z
N MET A 1 -2.56 -12.44 -14.68
CA MET A 1 -2.40 -13.15 -13.39
C MET A 1 -3.51 -12.78 -12.42
N PRO A 2 -3.69 -11.52 -11.97
CA PRO A 2 -4.85 -11.15 -11.13
C PRO A 2 -6.18 -11.47 -11.82
N ASP A 3 -6.25 -11.24 -13.13
CA ASP A 3 -7.35 -11.58 -14.05
C ASP A 3 -7.65 -13.09 -14.12
N CYS A 4 -6.69 -13.95 -13.77
CA CYS A 4 -6.92 -15.40 -13.69
C CYS A 4 -7.61 -15.80 -12.37
N LEU A 5 -7.48 -14.97 -11.32
CA LEU A 5 -8.10 -15.19 -10.02
C LEU A 5 -9.60 -14.83 -10.00
N GLU A 6 -10.12 -14.25 -11.09
CA GLU A 6 -11.56 -13.97 -11.26
C GLU A 6 -12.32 -15.17 -11.84
N CYS A 7 -11.61 -16.24 -12.23
CA CYS A 7 -12.13 -17.38 -12.99
C CYS A 7 -11.79 -18.75 -12.34
N VAL A 8 -11.45 -18.78 -11.05
CA VAL A 8 -11.11 -20.00 -10.30
C VAL A 8 -11.72 -19.98 -8.89
N ASP A 9 -12.13 -21.14 -8.39
CA ASP A 9 -12.69 -21.29 -7.05
C ASP A 9 -11.61 -21.38 -5.95
N GLU A 10 -10.48 -22.05 -6.25
CA GLU A 10 -9.36 -22.28 -5.33
C GLU A 10 -7.98 -22.08 -5.98
N VAL A 11 -6.94 -21.86 -5.16
CA VAL A 11 -5.55 -21.65 -5.62
C VAL A 11 -4.57 -22.59 -4.91
N HIS A 12 -3.95 -23.47 -5.69
CA HIS A 12 -2.91 -24.41 -5.23
C HIS A 12 -1.50 -23.83 -5.44
N THR A 13 -0.70 -23.76 -4.37
CA THR A 13 0.59 -23.06 -4.38
C THR A 13 1.67 -23.75 -3.52
N ILE A 14 2.94 -23.64 -3.94
CA ILE A 14 4.08 -23.98 -3.08
C ILE A 14 4.47 -22.78 -2.23
N SER A 15 4.77 -21.64 -2.87
CA SER A 15 5.26 -20.43 -2.18
C SER A 15 5.00 -19.11 -2.92
N SER A 16 4.22 -19.12 -4.02
CA SER A 16 3.97 -17.92 -4.83
C SER A 16 3.23 -16.83 -4.04
N LEU A 17 3.48 -15.55 -4.33
CA LEU A 17 2.67 -14.44 -3.81
C LEU A 17 1.22 -14.49 -4.31
N THR A 18 0.93 -15.20 -5.42
CA THR A 18 -0.43 -15.41 -5.92
C THR A 18 -1.36 -16.06 -4.88
N GLY A 19 -0.84 -16.94 -4.01
CA GLY A 19 -1.65 -17.49 -2.91
C GLY A 19 -2.05 -16.44 -1.87
N PHE A 20 -1.20 -15.43 -1.63
CA PHE A 20 -1.58 -14.29 -0.80
C PHE A 20 -2.61 -13.40 -1.52
N GLU A 21 -2.42 -13.13 -2.81
CA GLU A 21 -3.39 -12.38 -3.64
C GLU A 21 -4.77 -13.07 -3.76
N ALA A 22 -4.82 -14.38 -3.63
CA ALA A 22 -6.05 -15.18 -3.57
C ALA A 22 -6.74 -15.08 -2.21
N LEU A 23 -6.00 -15.15 -1.09
CA LEU A 23 -6.55 -14.86 0.24
C LEU A 23 -7.14 -13.44 0.32
N LEU A 24 -6.48 -12.45 -0.30
CA LEU A 24 -7.00 -11.08 -0.38
C LEU A 24 -8.33 -10.95 -1.16
N ARG A 25 -8.69 -11.95 -1.97
CA ARG A 25 -9.96 -12.05 -2.70
C ARG A 25 -11.01 -12.92 -2.00
N GLY A 26 -10.65 -13.60 -0.91
CA GLY A 26 -11.52 -14.56 -0.22
C GLY A 26 -11.66 -15.90 -0.94
N LEU A 27 -10.70 -16.27 -1.80
CA LEU A 27 -10.62 -17.59 -2.41
C LEU A 27 -9.98 -18.60 -1.45
N ASP A 28 -10.30 -19.88 -1.61
CA ASP A 28 -9.64 -20.97 -0.88
C ASP A 28 -8.20 -21.17 -1.41
N VAL A 29 -7.26 -21.47 -0.51
CA VAL A 29 -5.82 -21.55 -0.84
C VAL A 29 -5.15 -22.75 -0.18
N THR A 30 -4.61 -23.64 -1.03
CA THR A 30 -3.90 -24.86 -0.64
C THR A 30 -2.39 -24.68 -0.74
N CYS A 31 -1.69 -24.86 0.38
CA CYS A 31 -0.26 -24.59 0.54
C CYS A 31 0.56 -25.87 0.72
N TYR A 32 1.24 -26.30 -0.34
CA TYR A 32 2.21 -27.41 -0.29
C TYR A 32 3.50 -27.01 0.44
N GLY A 33 4.03 -25.81 0.16
CA GLY A 33 5.16 -25.25 0.90
C GLY A 33 4.70 -24.54 2.19
N LEU A 34 5.57 -23.68 2.74
CA LEU A 34 5.28 -22.92 3.96
C LEU A 34 5.59 -21.40 3.82
N PRO A 35 4.94 -20.70 2.86
CA PRO A 35 5.09 -19.25 2.67
C PRO A 35 4.66 -18.48 3.92
N PHE A 36 4.93 -17.16 3.98
CA PHE A 36 4.66 -16.35 5.17
C PHE A 36 3.19 -16.32 5.61
N TYR A 37 2.26 -16.54 4.67
CA TYR A 37 0.81 -16.55 4.87
C TYR A 37 0.22 -17.92 5.24
N ALA A 38 1.00 -19.00 5.11
CA ALA A 38 0.60 -20.35 5.54
C ALA A 38 0.76 -20.55 7.05
N GLY A 39 0.17 -21.60 7.62
CA GLY A 39 0.40 -22.00 9.01
C GLY A 39 -0.33 -21.16 10.06
N TRP A 40 -1.32 -20.38 9.65
CA TRP A 40 -2.06 -19.45 10.52
C TRP A 40 -3.56 -19.76 10.65
N GLY A 41 -4.02 -20.86 10.03
CA GLY A 41 -5.45 -21.20 9.94
C GLY A 41 -6.21 -20.48 8.83
N LEU A 42 -5.50 -19.84 7.89
CA LEU A 42 -6.05 -19.15 6.72
C LEU A 42 -5.87 -19.95 5.42
N THR A 43 -5.22 -21.12 5.46
CA THR A 43 -4.84 -21.94 4.29
C THR A 43 -4.96 -23.43 4.60
N ALA A 44 -5.22 -24.24 3.57
CA ALA A 44 -5.13 -25.69 3.65
C ALA A 44 -3.66 -26.14 3.50
N ASP A 45 -2.98 -26.35 4.62
CA ASP A 45 -1.53 -26.66 4.64
C ASP A 45 -1.26 -28.17 4.50
N ILE A 46 -1.00 -28.62 3.28
CA ILE A 46 -0.69 -30.03 2.97
C ILE A 46 0.57 -30.49 3.70
N ASP A 47 0.60 -31.71 4.24
CA ASP A 47 1.75 -32.28 4.97
C ASP A 47 2.27 -31.46 6.16
N ALA A 48 1.40 -30.64 6.78
CA ALA A 48 1.70 -29.85 7.97
C ALA A 48 2.30 -30.69 9.12
N GLN A 49 1.91 -31.96 9.23
CA GLN A 49 2.36 -32.92 10.24
C GLN A 49 3.74 -33.54 9.98
N LEU A 50 4.34 -33.33 8.79
CA LEU A 50 5.64 -33.92 8.45
C LEU A 50 6.79 -32.97 8.81
N SER A 51 7.88 -33.52 9.38
CA SER A 51 9.14 -32.79 9.55
C SER A 51 9.79 -32.54 8.18
N PRO A 52 10.35 -31.34 7.89
CA PRO A 52 10.55 -30.21 8.79
C PRO A 52 9.38 -29.20 8.85
N LYS A 53 8.29 -29.39 8.10
CA LYS A 53 7.16 -28.45 8.04
C LYS A 53 6.51 -28.27 9.42
N ALA A 54 6.31 -29.35 10.16
CA ALA A 54 5.86 -29.35 11.55
C ALA A 54 6.76 -28.47 12.45
N ASP A 55 8.08 -28.68 12.40
CA ASP A 55 9.06 -27.97 13.24
C ASP A 55 9.15 -26.45 12.95
N TYR A 56 8.64 -26.00 11.80
CA TYR A 56 8.44 -24.58 11.48
C TYR A 56 7.05 -24.07 11.89
N LEU A 57 6.02 -24.91 11.83
CA LEU A 57 4.65 -24.60 12.25
C LEU A 57 4.50 -24.46 13.76
N GLU A 58 5.27 -25.20 14.57
CA GLU A 58 5.37 -25.01 16.02
C GLU A 58 5.68 -23.55 16.40
N ARG A 59 6.44 -22.84 15.57
CA ARG A 59 6.83 -21.42 15.76
C ARG A 59 5.77 -20.42 15.31
N ARG A 60 4.66 -20.89 14.73
CA ARG A 60 3.49 -20.10 14.30
C ARG A 60 2.26 -20.31 15.20
N LYS A 61 2.39 -21.13 16.26
CA LYS A 61 1.33 -21.31 17.27
C LYS A 61 1.01 -20.00 18.00
N ARG A 62 -0.28 -19.75 18.21
CA ARG A 62 -0.83 -18.61 18.97
C ARG A 62 -2.17 -19.04 19.57
N ASP A 63 -2.49 -18.56 20.77
CA ASP A 63 -3.72 -18.94 21.49
C ASP A 63 -5.01 -18.43 20.83
N THR A 64 -4.88 -17.51 19.87
CA THR A 64 -5.99 -16.94 19.08
C THR A 64 -5.66 -17.03 17.59
N THR A 65 -6.65 -17.40 16.77
CA THR A 65 -6.52 -17.46 15.31
C THR A 65 -6.10 -16.11 14.71
N LEU A 66 -5.25 -16.14 13.68
CA LEU A 66 -4.86 -14.94 12.95
C LEU A 66 -5.96 -14.61 11.94
N THR A 67 -6.52 -13.39 11.97
CA THR A 67 -7.47 -12.96 10.94
C THR A 67 -6.74 -12.47 9.69
N LEU A 68 -7.43 -12.45 8.54
CA LEU A 68 -6.85 -11.99 7.28
C LEU A 68 -6.34 -10.53 7.39
N GLU A 69 -7.05 -9.66 8.11
CA GLU A 69 -6.66 -8.27 8.33
C GLU A 69 -5.42 -8.16 9.24
N GLN A 70 -5.26 -9.06 10.21
CA GLN A 70 -4.04 -9.13 11.04
C GLN A 70 -2.83 -9.57 10.21
N LEU A 71 -3.00 -10.56 9.33
CA LEU A 71 -1.97 -10.96 8.36
C LEU A 71 -1.62 -9.81 7.40
N LEU A 72 -2.63 -9.15 6.83
CA LEU A 72 -2.50 -8.03 5.89
C LEU A 72 -1.78 -6.84 6.54
N TYR A 73 -2.16 -6.47 7.77
CA TYR A 73 -1.49 -5.41 8.53
C TYR A 73 -0.02 -5.76 8.82
N CYS A 74 0.27 -7.01 9.18
CA CYS A 74 1.65 -7.45 9.34
C CYS A 74 2.44 -7.34 8.02
N ALA A 75 1.93 -7.92 6.93
CA ALA A 75 2.62 -8.06 5.65
C ALA A 75 2.75 -6.77 4.83
N LEU A 76 1.75 -5.87 4.86
CA LEU A 76 1.71 -4.66 4.04
C LEU A 76 1.83 -3.34 4.84
N ILE A 77 1.72 -3.35 6.17
CA ILE A 77 1.68 -2.10 6.97
C ILE A 77 2.75 -2.05 8.08
N ARG A 78 3.13 -3.19 8.66
CA ARG A 78 4.06 -3.23 9.81
C ARG A 78 5.46 -3.72 9.49
N TYR A 79 5.60 -4.68 8.57
CA TYR A 79 6.88 -5.26 8.16
C TYR A 79 7.63 -4.46 7.08
N PRO A 80 7.01 -4.06 5.94
CA PRO A 80 7.73 -3.36 4.87
C PRO A 80 8.02 -1.89 5.21
N LEU A 81 9.02 -1.34 4.54
CA LEU A 81 9.31 0.10 4.49
C LEU A 81 9.07 0.58 3.05
N TYR A 82 8.29 1.64 2.89
CA TYR A 82 7.97 2.22 1.59
C TYR A 82 8.72 3.53 1.35
N ARG A 83 8.99 3.83 0.08
CA ARG A 83 9.51 5.12 -0.37
C ARG A 83 8.99 5.41 -1.77
N LEU A 84 8.49 6.63 -2.00
CA LEU A 84 8.05 7.06 -3.32
C LEU A 84 9.24 7.52 -4.18
N PRO A 85 9.20 7.32 -5.52
CA PRO A 85 10.05 8.07 -6.44
C PRO A 85 9.87 9.57 -6.19
N ASN A 86 11.00 10.30 -6.08
CA ASN A 86 11.05 11.73 -5.70
C ASN A 86 10.49 12.08 -4.31
N GLY A 87 10.09 11.09 -3.49
CA GLY A 87 9.62 11.29 -2.13
C GLY A 87 10.76 11.51 -1.12
N TYR A 88 10.55 12.44 -0.19
CA TYR A 88 11.40 12.63 0.98
C TYR A 88 11.01 11.66 2.10
N GLY A 89 12.00 11.03 2.74
CA GLY A 89 11.79 10.11 3.86
C GLY A 89 11.14 8.78 3.46
N LEU A 90 10.34 8.23 4.39
CA LEU A 90 9.56 7.00 4.21
C LEU A 90 8.09 7.34 3.93
N ALA A 91 7.48 6.58 3.04
CA ALA A 91 6.04 6.65 2.73
C ALA A 91 5.24 5.65 3.58
N GLN A 92 3.92 5.84 3.66
CA GLN A 92 2.95 4.81 4.07
C GLN A 92 2.45 4.02 2.85
N VAL A 93 1.85 2.84 3.04
CA VAL A 93 1.39 1.99 1.93
C VAL A 93 0.27 2.66 1.13
N GLU A 94 -0.59 3.42 1.81
CA GLU A 94 -1.68 4.20 1.22
C GLU A 94 -1.15 5.23 0.21
N GLN A 95 -0.05 5.91 0.55
CA GLN A 95 0.60 6.87 -0.36
C GLN A 95 1.27 6.18 -1.57
N VAL A 96 1.67 4.92 -1.45
CA VAL A 96 2.16 4.12 -2.57
C VAL A 96 1.02 3.66 -3.47
N ILE A 97 -0.13 3.30 -2.90
CA ILE A 97 -1.35 2.98 -3.65
C ILE A 97 -1.81 4.21 -4.43
N ASP A 98 -1.90 5.38 -3.79
CA ASP A 98 -2.26 6.66 -4.44
C ASP A 98 -1.28 7.05 -5.57
N TYR A 99 0.01 6.70 -5.44
CA TYR A 99 1.03 6.98 -6.46
C TYR A 99 0.97 6.01 -7.65
N LEU A 100 0.73 4.72 -7.39
CA LEU A 100 0.67 3.69 -8.44
C LEU A 100 -0.69 3.67 -9.17
N TYR A 101 -1.77 3.99 -8.46
CA TYR A 101 -3.15 3.98 -8.93
C TYR A 101 -3.83 5.32 -8.61
N PRO A 102 -3.37 6.44 -9.19
CA PRO A 102 -3.90 7.77 -8.88
C PRO A 102 -5.40 7.86 -9.13
N PRO A 103 -6.17 8.48 -8.22
CA PRO A 103 -7.62 8.56 -8.34
C PRO A 103 -8.01 9.30 -9.62
N LYS A 104 -8.98 8.75 -10.36
CA LYS A 104 -9.42 9.23 -11.69
C LYS A 104 -9.96 10.68 -11.70
N SER A 105 -10.17 11.29 -10.53
CA SER A 105 -10.58 12.67 -10.33
C SER A 105 -9.42 13.66 -10.11
N ALA A 106 -8.18 13.19 -10.00
CA ALA A 106 -7.02 14.06 -9.90
C ALA A 106 -6.73 14.73 -11.27
N PRO A 107 -6.64 16.07 -11.37
CA PRO A 107 -6.19 16.72 -12.59
C PRO A 107 -4.75 16.30 -12.88
N LEU A 108 -4.47 15.96 -14.14
CA LEU A 108 -3.15 15.49 -14.57
C LEU A 108 -2.11 16.60 -14.39
N LEU A 109 -1.25 16.46 -13.37
CA LEU A 109 0.03 17.19 -13.27
C LEU A 109 1.03 16.60 -14.28
N LYS A 110 0.72 16.79 -15.57
CA LYS A 110 1.64 16.64 -16.68
C LYS A 110 2.00 18.04 -17.19
N ASP A 111 3.14 18.14 -17.87
CA ASP A 111 3.54 19.31 -18.67
C ASP A 111 3.91 20.60 -17.92
N ILE A 112 4.72 20.48 -16.86
CA ILE A 112 5.52 21.62 -16.32
C ILE A 112 6.91 21.72 -17.00
N HIS A 113 7.44 20.62 -17.55
CA HIS A 113 8.84 20.55 -18.03
C HIS A 113 9.07 20.83 -19.53
N ASN A 114 8.03 21.09 -20.33
CA ASN A 114 8.16 21.20 -21.79
C ASN A 114 8.16 22.65 -22.33
N THR A 115 7.93 23.65 -21.48
CA THR A 115 7.72 25.06 -21.88
C THR A 115 8.99 25.92 -21.82
N ALA A 116 10.16 25.32 -21.63
CA ALA A 116 11.44 26.04 -21.48
C ALA A 116 12.20 26.29 -22.81
N SER A 117 11.71 25.76 -23.93
CA SER A 117 12.49 25.62 -25.17
C SER A 117 11.92 26.37 -26.39
N GLN A 118 11.33 27.56 -26.18
CA GLN A 118 10.98 28.47 -27.28
C GLN A 118 10.87 29.94 -26.80
N ALA A 119 12.00 30.65 -26.82
CA ALA A 119 12.06 32.07 -26.51
C ALA A 119 13.10 32.79 -27.39
N GLN A 120 12.65 33.38 -28.52
CA GLN A 120 13.46 34.29 -29.33
C GLN A 120 12.73 35.61 -29.60
N ILE A 121 13.08 36.61 -28.79
CA ILE A 121 13.35 38.00 -29.18
C ILE A 121 12.31 38.70 -30.07
N SER A 122 11.47 39.53 -29.47
CA SER A 122 11.37 40.96 -29.84
C SER A 122 10.67 41.78 -28.74
N ASN A 123 11.12 43.02 -28.57
CA ASN A 123 10.77 44.02 -27.54
C ASN A 123 11.40 45.36 -27.99
N PRO A 124 11.19 46.53 -27.34
CA PRO A 124 10.23 46.92 -26.29
C PRO A 124 9.12 47.83 -26.91
N ILE A 125 8.42 48.81 -26.32
CA ILE A 125 8.51 49.57 -25.05
C ILE A 125 7.11 49.99 -24.57
N ASN A 126 6.78 49.75 -23.29
CA ASN A 126 6.17 50.76 -22.40
C ASN A 126 6.29 50.35 -20.93
N SER A 127 6.58 51.31 -20.04
CA SER A 127 7.04 51.03 -18.67
C SER A 127 6.02 51.39 -17.59
N SER A 128 5.71 50.44 -16.71
CA SER A 128 5.03 50.68 -15.43
C SER A 128 5.37 49.60 -14.39
N ILE A 129 6.45 49.86 -13.65
CA ILE A 129 6.74 49.44 -12.26
C ILE A 129 6.28 48.03 -11.83
N ASN A 130 7.22 47.08 -11.94
CA ASN A 130 7.50 45.96 -11.02
C ASN A 130 6.45 45.57 -9.96
N HIS A 131 5.85 44.38 -10.10
CA HIS A 131 6.10 43.26 -9.17
C HIS A 131 5.61 41.92 -9.73
N ALA A 132 6.54 41.07 -10.17
CA ALA A 132 6.23 39.75 -10.76
C ALA A 132 6.19 38.65 -9.67
N THR A 133 5.08 38.54 -8.94
CA THR A 133 4.91 37.51 -7.89
C THR A 133 3.42 37.12 -7.68
N SER A 134 2.73 36.71 -8.75
CA SER A 134 1.26 36.55 -8.73
C SER A 134 0.70 35.24 -9.31
N VAL A 135 1.52 34.18 -9.48
CA VAL A 135 1.05 32.84 -9.91
C VAL A 135 1.64 31.68 -9.08
N LEU A 136 2.23 31.96 -7.91
CA LEU A 136 2.79 30.93 -7.01
C LEU A 136 2.19 30.99 -5.59
N SER A 137 0.86 31.08 -5.51
CA SER A 137 0.08 30.87 -4.28
C SER A 137 -1.39 30.61 -4.63
N THR A 138 -2.18 30.13 -3.65
CA THR A 138 -3.63 29.77 -3.73
C THR A 138 -4.03 28.38 -4.26
N LEU A 139 -3.20 27.36 -4.02
CA LEU A 139 -3.75 26.07 -3.54
C LEU A 139 -3.66 26.08 -2.00
N PRO A 140 -4.76 25.83 -1.25
CA PRO A 140 -4.72 25.88 0.21
C PRO A 140 -4.18 24.58 0.82
N ASP A 141 -3.04 24.67 1.52
CA ASP A 141 -2.34 23.53 2.18
C ASP A 141 -3.22 22.72 3.16
N ASN A 142 -4.31 23.34 3.63
CA ASN A 142 -5.31 22.73 4.52
C ASN A 142 -5.90 21.42 3.97
N PHE A 143 -5.94 21.20 2.66
CA PHE A 143 -6.48 19.95 2.10
C PHE A 143 -5.55 18.74 2.27
N GLN A 144 -4.22 18.92 2.27
CA GLN A 144 -3.29 17.81 2.55
C GLN A 144 -3.25 17.46 4.05
N HIS A 145 -3.53 18.42 4.93
CA HIS A 145 -3.55 18.22 6.38
C HIS A 145 -4.81 17.50 6.90
N GLN A 146 -5.95 17.54 6.20
CA GLN A 146 -7.19 16.94 6.70
C GLN A 146 -7.30 15.42 6.50
N ALA A 147 -6.83 14.90 5.35
CA ALA A 147 -6.84 13.45 5.08
C ALA A 147 -5.87 12.71 6.01
N THR A 148 -4.65 13.20 6.11
CA THR A 148 -3.59 12.68 7.00
C THR A 148 -4.03 12.64 8.47
N THR A 149 -4.60 13.72 9.00
CA THR A 149 -5.05 13.80 10.39
C THR A 149 -6.13 12.76 10.74
N ARG A 150 -7.14 12.57 9.87
CA ARG A 150 -8.22 11.60 10.13
C ARG A 150 -7.71 10.15 10.16
N PHE A 151 -6.86 9.76 9.22
CA PHE A 151 -6.32 8.40 9.20
C PHE A 151 -5.25 8.16 10.26
N MET A 152 -4.46 9.16 10.68
CA MET A 152 -3.59 9.03 11.85
C MET A 152 -4.39 8.79 13.13
N GLN A 153 -5.53 9.47 13.33
CA GLN A 153 -6.43 9.20 14.45
C GLN A 153 -7.03 7.79 14.39
N GLN A 154 -7.54 7.37 13.23
CA GLN A 154 -8.08 6.01 13.06
C GLN A 154 -7.03 4.92 13.26
N ARG A 155 -5.80 5.09 12.74
CA ARG A 155 -4.67 4.18 12.95
C ARG A 155 -4.29 4.09 14.43
N HIS A 156 -4.25 5.21 15.14
CA HIS A 156 -4.01 5.21 16.58
C HIS A 156 -5.13 4.47 17.34
N GLN A 157 -6.40 4.71 17.00
CA GLN A 157 -7.55 3.99 17.57
C GLN A 157 -7.52 2.48 17.26
N TRP A 158 -7.08 2.08 16.07
CA TRP A 158 -6.90 0.68 15.68
C TRP A 158 -5.76 0.01 16.46
N GLN A 159 -4.60 0.66 16.59
CA GLN A 159 -3.49 0.16 17.40
C GLN A 159 -3.85 0.09 18.90
N GLN A 160 -4.65 1.04 19.39
CA GLN A 160 -5.24 1.01 20.75
C GLN A 160 -6.22 -0.17 20.91
N ARG A 161 -7.07 -0.47 19.91
CA ARG A 161 -7.98 -1.63 19.93
C ARG A 161 -7.22 -2.95 19.90
N LEU A 162 -6.27 -3.14 18.99
CA LEU A 162 -5.46 -4.37 18.92
C LEU A 162 -4.70 -4.64 20.22
N ARG A 163 -4.12 -3.61 20.86
CA ARG A 163 -3.46 -3.73 22.18
C ARG A 163 -4.41 -4.04 23.35
N LYS A 164 -5.72 -3.87 23.18
CA LYS A 164 -6.76 -4.24 24.15
C LYS A 164 -7.37 -5.62 23.88
N LEU A 165 -7.21 -6.14 22.66
CA LEU A 165 -7.61 -7.51 22.26
C LEU A 165 -6.47 -8.53 22.44
N SER A 166 -5.25 -8.06 22.75
CA SER A 166 -4.08 -8.88 23.07
C SER A 166 -3.77 -8.88 24.57
N ARG A 167 -4.81 -8.94 25.41
CA ARG A 167 -4.80 -8.97 26.88
C ARG A 167 -6.02 -9.73 27.37
#